data_AF-A0AA36CYK1-F1
#
_entry.id   AF-A0AA36CYK1-F1
#
_cell.length_a   1.000
_cell.length_b   1.000
_cell.length_c   1.000
_cell.angle_alpha   90.00
_cell.angle_beta   90.00
_cell.angle_gamma   90.00
#
_symmetry.space_group_name_H-M   'P 1'
#
loop_
_entity.id
_entity.type
_entity.pdbx_description
1 polymer ?
#
loop_
_entity_poly.entity_id
_entity_poly.type
_entity_poly.pdbx_seq_one_letter_code
_entity_poly.pdbx_strand_id
1 'polypeptide(L)'
;MKLDRGLLLSAPYTVDILVTDWINNRINYYTEGAGKGGIFAKTQDDKGYIIYSTLGSMNLTFNSTTGECRANSTGFLQAIYHFPDALREYFGERAEYADELLLSLVDLSEKNPAYAMGEQIVSGVLGVEWLMCGNKEGTTSTFQISVVAAGKNSISPFSGKTNPSPLSITITHYANGTDANSTSDFDVTFTFTSYGSFDPENAQFKLPRGTFCPDLPQVKPPLEKALPEKFSAVVQLSQDMKTWSAPKLLYASPYVAVASQTNGKIPLFNQDLPAQTIAVTHDYSTGYEYLFAANGGCLEVQPIDGKAPDLAGQTLGAAINLFVPTKVSNWSAYEDVKVAEGTLSVYRGVFDNDKTCEVRLLNNATLYDVTHFQKDGATSKPDSYYRPLVDQSLNLQPFGRIENCFPRRDNTTFAVTFAERKFSTVNAEFVALETALKAQIQQLKPISAGRISIAFVPSAHDDLVALIALADARTDPAAPVSSKIAETSVPDFITVLNATIAGDNWTVKVLDAKNVTQDFVVRKQSFTAYPDVSNKADFVGFSGGSMTVLAISMFLIGVAIGAVGVCWRTNRAGIQQIAYQVFE
;
A
#
# COMPACT_ATOMS: atom_id res chain seq x y z
N MET A 1 -18.77 35.81 -46.08
CA MET A 1 -18.11 36.45 -44.91
C MET A 1 -17.28 35.35 -44.23
N LYS A 2 -16.14 35.63 -43.57
CA LYS A 2 -15.26 34.58 -42.99
C LYS A 2 -15.43 34.46 -41.48
N LEU A 3 -15.33 33.24 -40.94
CA LEU A 3 -15.30 33.03 -39.48
C LEU A 3 -13.97 33.57 -38.90
N ASP A 4 -14.03 34.16 -37.70
CA ASP A 4 -12.85 34.72 -37.02
C ASP A 4 -12.01 33.58 -36.42
N ARG A 5 -10.68 33.62 -36.62
CA ARG A 5 -9.74 32.67 -35.99
C ARG A 5 -9.72 32.78 -34.47
N GLY A 6 -10.24 33.85 -33.88
CA GLY A 6 -10.43 33.97 -32.43
C GLY A 6 -11.43 32.94 -31.85
N LEU A 7 -12.23 32.28 -32.69
CA LEU A 7 -13.14 31.21 -32.23
C LEU A 7 -12.39 29.96 -31.77
N LEU A 8 -11.18 29.73 -32.29
CA LEU A 8 -10.38 28.56 -31.99
C LEU A 8 -10.09 28.41 -30.48
N LEU A 9 -9.93 27.16 -30.04
CA LEU A 9 -9.50 26.84 -28.69
C LEU A 9 -7.97 26.71 -28.72
N SER A 10 -7.28 27.53 -27.92
CA SER A 10 -5.82 27.46 -27.80
C SER A 10 -5.47 26.71 -26.52
N ALA A 11 -4.76 25.59 -26.65
CA ALA A 11 -4.28 24.86 -25.47
C ALA A 11 -3.38 25.77 -24.61
N PRO A 12 -3.49 25.73 -23.27
CA PRO A 12 -4.36 24.86 -22.47
C PRO A 12 -5.82 25.36 -22.40
N TYR A 13 -6.80 24.47 -22.62
CA TYR A 13 -8.23 24.80 -22.49
C TYR A 13 -9.05 23.64 -21.90
N THR A 14 -10.15 23.99 -21.23
CA THR A 14 -11.25 23.08 -20.90
C THR A 14 -12.54 23.70 -21.43
N VAL A 15 -13.43 22.89 -21.96
CA VAL A 15 -14.72 23.32 -22.50
C VAL A 15 -15.80 22.32 -22.16
N ASP A 16 -16.94 22.85 -21.74
CA ASP A 16 -18.15 22.06 -21.53
C ASP A 16 -19.13 22.33 -22.68
N ILE A 17 -19.68 21.26 -23.21
CA ILE A 17 -20.52 21.25 -24.40
C ILE A 17 -21.74 20.38 -24.13
N LEU A 18 -22.92 20.97 -24.28
CA LEU A 18 -24.17 20.24 -24.35
C LEU A 18 -24.42 19.84 -25.79
N VAL A 19 -24.52 18.55 -26.07
CA VAL A 19 -24.76 18.05 -27.42
C VAL A 19 -26.18 17.50 -27.52
N THR A 20 -26.94 18.01 -28.49
CA THR A 20 -28.30 17.59 -28.80
C THR A 20 -28.32 16.92 -30.17
N ASP A 21 -28.64 15.63 -30.19
CA ASP A 21 -28.95 14.87 -31.39
C ASP A 21 -30.46 14.88 -31.60
N TRP A 22 -30.90 15.67 -32.58
CA TRP A 22 -32.31 15.94 -32.84
C TRP A 22 -33.02 14.77 -33.49
N ILE A 23 -32.30 13.91 -34.21
CA ILE A 23 -32.88 12.76 -34.92
C ILE A 23 -33.11 11.62 -33.94
N ASN A 24 -32.14 11.33 -33.09
CA ASN A 24 -32.25 10.25 -32.10
C ASN A 24 -32.88 10.71 -30.77
N ASN A 25 -33.22 12.01 -30.66
CA ASN A 25 -33.75 12.64 -29.45
C ASN A 25 -32.88 12.36 -28.22
N ARG A 26 -31.57 12.59 -28.35
CA ARG A 26 -30.59 12.38 -27.28
C ARG A 26 -29.92 13.68 -26.91
N ILE A 27 -29.72 13.88 -25.61
CA ILE A 27 -28.96 15.01 -25.08
C ILE A 27 -27.85 14.43 -24.22
N ASN A 28 -26.61 14.79 -24.54
CA ASN A 28 -25.43 14.35 -23.83
C ASN A 28 -24.62 15.53 -23.34
N TYR A 29 -24.07 15.41 -22.14
CA TYR A 29 -23.12 16.38 -21.64
C TYR A 29 -21.70 15.92 -21.92
N TYR A 30 -20.94 16.78 -22.57
CA TYR A 30 -19.58 16.54 -23.01
C TYR A 30 -18.62 17.54 -22.36
N THR A 31 -17.58 17.05 -21.69
CA THR A 31 -16.45 17.89 -21.25
C THR A 31 -15.21 17.49 -22.03
N GLU A 32 -14.53 18.45 -22.62
CA GLU A 32 -13.25 18.30 -23.29
C GLU A 32 -12.20 19.16 -22.58
N GLY A 33 -10.95 18.73 -22.65
CA GLY A 33 -9.88 19.71 -22.65
C GLY A 33 -8.58 19.19 -23.22
N ALA A 34 -7.69 20.13 -23.48
CA ALA A 34 -6.39 19.86 -24.04
C ALA A 34 -5.31 20.64 -23.30
N GLY A 35 -4.14 20.02 -23.17
CA GLY A 35 -2.95 20.66 -22.62
C GLY A 35 -1.66 19.96 -23.03
N LYS A 36 -0.57 20.24 -22.31
CA LYS A 36 0.75 19.66 -22.60
C LYS A 36 0.80 18.12 -22.52
N GLY A 37 -0.13 17.52 -21.78
CA GLY A 37 -0.25 16.06 -21.60
C GLY A 37 -1.13 15.37 -22.64
N GLY A 38 -1.72 16.12 -23.58
CA GLY A 38 -2.64 15.61 -24.60
C GLY A 38 -4.09 16.04 -24.38
N ILE A 39 -5.03 15.26 -24.93
CA ILE A 39 -6.47 15.57 -24.95
C ILE A 39 -7.23 14.58 -24.07
N PHE A 40 -8.18 15.11 -23.30
CA PHE A 40 -9.13 14.31 -22.54
C PHE A 40 -10.54 14.75 -22.87
N ALA A 41 -11.45 13.78 -22.83
CA ALA A 41 -12.82 13.97 -23.22
C ALA A 41 -13.72 13.02 -22.44
N LYS A 42 -14.84 13.50 -21.90
CA LYS A 42 -15.80 12.69 -21.15
C LYS A 42 -17.21 13.04 -21.58
N THR A 43 -17.98 12.04 -21.97
CA THR A 43 -19.43 12.17 -22.14
C THR A 43 -20.13 11.42 -21.02
N GLN A 44 -21.26 11.94 -20.56
CA GLN A 44 -22.08 11.32 -19.52
C GLN A 44 -23.57 11.42 -19.87
N ASP A 45 -24.28 10.31 -19.67
CA ASP A 45 -25.73 10.19 -19.77
C ASP A 45 -26.32 9.57 -18.48
N ASP A 46 -27.61 9.22 -18.53
CA ASP A 46 -28.33 8.57 -17.41
C ASP A 46 -27.90 7.10 -17.18
N LYS A 47 -27.21 6.49 -18.14
CA LYS A 47 -26.83 5.06 -18.13
C LYS A 47 -25.34 4.83 -17.85
N GLY A 48 -24.51 5.87 -17.96
CA GLY A 48 -23.08 5.78 -17.71
C GLY A 48 -22.28 6.95 -18.26
N TYR A 49 -20.99 6.73 -18.41
CA TYR A 49 -20.07 7.68 -19.01
C TYR A 49 -19.06 6.96 -19.91
N ILE A 50 -18.60 7.67 -20.93
CA ILE A 50 -17.48 7.24 -21.77
C ILE A 50 -16.36 8.26 -21.57
N ILE A 51 -15.17 7.74 -21.27
CA ILE A 51 -13.95 8.54 -21.15
C ILE A 51 -13.09 8.28 -22.37
N TYR A 52 -12.43 9.34 -22.79
CA TYR A 52 -11.32 9.31 -23.70
C TYR A 52 -10.15 10.07 -23.11
N SER A 53 -8.97 9.48 -23.23
CA SER A 53 -7.71 10.12 -22.83
C SER A 53 -6.60 9.69 -23.76
N THR A 54 -5.67 10.61 -24.03
CA THR A 54 -4.43 10.29 -24.71
C THR A 54 -3.35 9.87 -23.70
N LEU A 55 -2.84 8.64 -23.82
CA LEU A 55 -1.68 8.15 -23.07
C LEU A 55 -0.45 8.13 -23.99
N GLY A 56 0.40 9.14 -23.89
CA GLY A 56 1.54 9.29 -24.80
C GLY A 56 1.07 9.52 -26.23
N SER A 57 1.32 8.58 -27.13
CA SER A 57 0.82 8.61 -28.53
C SER A 57 -0.43 7.77 -28.76
N MET A 58 -1.01 7.18 -27.71
CA MET A 58 -2.15 6.26 -27.82
C MET A 58 -3.43 6.91 -27.35
N ASN A 59 -4.52 6.57 -28.02
CA ASN A 59 -5.86 7.02 -27.71
C ASN A 59 -6.57 5.92 -26.93
N LEU A 60 -7.04 6.23 -25.73
CA LEU A 60 -7.73 5.28 -24.86
C LEU A 60 -9.19 5.66 -24.75
N THR A 61 -10.07 4.67 -24.83
CA THR A 61 -11.50 4.84 -24.56
C THR A 61 -11.95 3.85 -23.49
N PHE A 62 -12.69 4.33 -22.50
CA PHE A 62 -13.31 3.51 -21.47
C PHE A 62 -14.81 3.76 -21.43
N ASN A 63 -15.60 2.69 -21.43
CA ASN A 63 -17.05 2.74 -21.31
C ASN A 63 -17.48 2.22 -19.93
N SER A 64 -18.10 3.07 -19.10
CA SER A 64 -18.47 2.73 -17.73
C SER A 64 -19.68 1.80 -17.62
N THR A 65 -20.42 1.58 -18.71
CA THR A 65 -21.60 0.70 -18.73
C THR A 65 -21.20 -0.73 -19.08
N THR A 66 -20.17 -0.92 -19.91
CA THR A 66 -19.63 -2.24 -20.26
C THR A 66 -18.38 -2.62 -19.45
N GLY A 67 -17.67 -1.62 -18.92
CA GLY A 67 -16.37 -1.78 -18.30
C GLY A 67 -15.25 -2.06 -19.30
N GLU A 68 -15.50 -1.91 -20.60
CA GLU A 68 -14.51 -2.13 -21.64
C GLU A 68 -13.57 -0.93 -21.74
N CYS A 69 -12.27 -1.23 -21.83
CA CYS A 69 -11.23 -0.28 -22.22
C CYS A 69 -10.61 -0.73 -23.55
N ARG A 70 -10.41 0.21 -24.48
CA ARG A 70 -9.79 -0.04 -25.78
C ARG A 70 -8.69 0.98 -26.05
N ALA A 71 -7.63 0.56 -26.72
CA ALA A 71 -6.61 1.46 -27.25
C ALA A 71 -6.75 1.63 -28.76
N ASN A 72 -6.26 2.75 -29.28
CA ASN A 72 -6.33 3.13 -30.70
C ASN A 72 -7.78 3.22 -31.23
N SER A 73 -8.68 3.79 -30.42
CA SER A 73 -10.03 4.11 -30.88
C SER A 73 -10.02 5.18 -31.97
N THR A 74 -11.02 5.14 -32.84
CA THR A 74 -11.39 6.27 -33.71
C THR A 74 -11.62 7.52 -32.86
N GLY A 75 -11.42 8.73 -33.41
CA GLY A 75 -11.62 10.00 -32.72
C GLY A 75 -12.85 10.08 -31.81
N PHE A 76 -12.74 10.83 -30.71
CA PHE A 76 -13.74 10.84 -29.64
C PHE A 76 -15.16 11.17 -30.11
N LEU A 77 -15.31 12.25 -30.87
CA LEU A 77 -16.62 12.65 -31.41
C LEU A 77 -17.19 11.59 -32.37
N GLN A 78 -16.35 10.95 -33.17
CA GLN A 78 -16.75 9.84 -34.04
C GLN A 78 -17.29 8.65 -33.23
N ALA A 79 -16.61 8.30 -32.14
CA ALA A 79 -16.96 7.15 -31.31
C ALA A 79 -18.32 7.32 -30.61
N ILE A 80 -18.73 8.56 -30.32
CA ILE A 80 -19.94 8.86 -29.54
C ILE A 80 -21.13 9.20 -30.42
N TYR A 81 -20.93 10.08 -31.40
CA TYR A 81 -22.02 10.61 -32.21
C TYR A 81 -22.14 9.92 -33.57
N HIS A 82 -21.25 8.98 -33.87
CA HIS A 82 -21.25 8.21 -35.12
C HIS A 82 -21.37 9.11 -36.34
N PHE A 83 -20.51 10.14 -36.45
CA PHE A 83 -20.58 11.06 -37.59
C PHE A 83 -20.58 10.26 -38.91
N PRO A 84 -21.49 10.58 -39.86
CA PRO A 84 -21.52 9.92 -41.14
C PRO A 84 -20.16 10.02 -41.83
N ASP A 85 -19.75 8.98 -42.57
CA ASP A 85 -18.46 9.00 -43.29
C ASP A 85 -18.37 10.20 -44.25
N ALA A 86 -19.49 10.59 -44.84
CA ALA A 86 -19.58 11.79 -45.68
C ALA A 86 -19.18 13.07 -44.93
N LEU A 87 -19.50 13.17 -43.62
CA LEU A 87 -19.12 14.30 -42.78
C LEU A 87 -17.61 14.29 -42.47
N ARG A 88 -17.06 13.11 -42.19
CA ARG A 88 -15.60 12.93 -41.98
C ARG A 88 -14.80 13.31 -43.22
N GLU A 89 -15.27 12.87 -44.39
CA GLU A 89 -14.64 13.24 -45.65
C GLU A 89 -14.76 14.75 -45.94
N TYR A 90 -15.87 15.37 -45.55
CA TYR A 90 -16.11 16.80 -45.76
C TYR A 90 -15.23 17.71 -44.88
N PHE A 91 -15.02 17.37 -43.60
CA PHE A 91 -14.12 18.12 -42.71
C PHE A 91 -12.64 17.70 -42.84
N GLY A 92 -12.34 16.65 -43.61
CA GLY A 92 -11.11 15.88 -43.48
C GLY A 92 -11.10 15.15 -42.14
N GLU A 93 -10.14 14.26 -41.89
CA GLU A 93 -10.06 13.50 -40.62
C GLU A 93 -9.92 14.36 -39.33
N ARG A 94 -10.06 15.68 -39.44
CA ARG A 94 -10.02 16.72 -38.39
C ARG A 94 -11.44 17.07 -37.94
N ALA A 95 -11.99 16.22 -37.09
CA ALA A 95 -13.23 16.49 -36.36
C ALA A 95 -13.33 15.55 -35.16
N GLU A 96 -12.19 15.14 -34.59
CA GLU A 96 -12.17 14.18 -33.50
C GLU A 96 -12.51 14.84 -32.15
N TYR A 97 -12.32 16.18 -32.08
CA TYR A 97 -12.50 17.04 -30.92
C TYR A 97 -13.09 18.40 -31.31
N ALA A 98 -13.49 19.21 -30.32
CA ALA A 98 -14.10 20.51 -30.50
C ALA A 98 -13.12 21.54 -31.08
N ASP A 99 -11.85 21.51 -30.71
CA ASP A 99 -10.84 22.41 -31.27
C ASP A 99 -10.56 22.11 -32.75
N GLU A 100 -10.43 20.83 -33.11
CA GLU A 100 -10.30 20.37 -34.49
C GLU A 100 -11.54 20.70 -35.31
N LEU A 101 -12.74 20.48 -34.76
CA LEU A 101 -13.99 20.82 -35.42
C LEU A 101 -14.06 22.33 -35.71
N LEU A 102 -13.73 23.17 -34.72
CA LEU A 102 -13.68 24.62 -34.89
C LEU A 102 -12.62 25.05 -35.91
N LEU A 103 -11.45 24.41 -35.93
CA LEU A 103 -10.42 24.64 -36.92
C LEU A 103 -10.90 24.32 -38.33
N SER A 104 -11.51 23.14 -38.51
CA SER A 104 -12.07 22.71 -39.79
C SER A 104 -13.18 23.64 -40.28
N LEU A 105 -14.01 24.16 -39.36
CA LEU A 105 -15.04 25.15 -39.70
C LEU A 105 -14.47 26.49 -40.15
N VAL A 106 -13.43 26.98 -39.46
CA VAL A 106 -12.74 28.21 -39.84
C VAL A 106 -12.11 28.05 -41.23
N ASP A 107 -11.39 26.95 -41.46
CA ASP A 107 -10.75 26.64 -42.75
C ASP A 107 -11.79 26.48 -43.88
N LEU A 108 -12.93 25.84 -43.61
CA LEU A 108 -14.02 25.72 -44.59
C LEU A 108 -14.64 27.07 -44.93
N SER A 109 -14.77 27.98 -43.96
CA SER A 109 -15.28 29.34 -44.20
C SER A 109 -14.37 30.19 -45.09
N GLU A 110 -13.09 29.81 -45.22
CA GLU A 110 -12.16 30.45 -46.16
C GLU A 110 -12.43 30.02 -47.61
N LYS A 111 -12.95 28.80 -47.82
CA LYS A 111 -13.16 28.17 -49.13
C LYS A 111 -14.60 28.28 -49.62
N ASN A 112 -15.57 28.26 -48.72
CA ASN A 112 -16.99 28.28 -49.03
C ASN A 112 -17.64 29.61 -48.61
N PRO A 113 -18.58 30.16 -49.41
CA PRO A 113 -19.30 31.36 -49.03
C PRO A 113 -20.22 31.07 -47.83
N ALA A 114 -19.91 31.67 -46.67
CA ALA A 114 -20.80 31.72 -45.52
C ALA A 114 -21.58 33.06 -45.47
N TYR A 115 -22.83 32.97 -45.01
CA TYR A 115 -23.77 34.10 -44.89
C TYR A 115 -24.03 34.40 -43.42
N ALA A 116 -24.01 35.68 -43.04
CA ALA A 116 -24.47 36.09 -41.72
C ALA A 116 -26.01 36.19 -41.76
N MET A 117 -26.68 35.43 -40.90
CA MET A 117 -28.15 35.31 -40.90
C MET A 117 -28.82 36.33 -39.97
N GLY A 118 -28.12 36.75 -38.91
CA GLY A 118 -28.63 37.71 -37.93
C GLY A 118 -28.02 37.53 -36.55
N GLU A 119 -28.64 38.16 -35.55
CA GLU A 119 -28.27 37.98 -34.14
C GLU A 119 -29.14 36.89 -33.49
N GLN A 120 -28.53 36.08 -32.64
CA GLN A 120 -29.19 35.01 -31.90
C GLN A 120 -28.69 34.98 -30.45
N ILE A 121 -29.58 34.70 -29.50
CA ILE A 121 -29.22 34.54 -28.09
C ILE A 121 -29.01 33.05 -27.81
N VAL A 122 -27.82 32.69 -27.35
CA VAL A 122 -27.46 31.32 -26.92
C VAL A 122 -26.94 31.39 -25.50
N SER A 123 -27.54 30.60 -24.59
CA SER A 123 -27.16 30.58 -23.16
C SER A 123 -27.10 31.98 -22.52
N GLY A 124 -27.97 32.90 -22.93
CA GLY A 124 -28.04 34.27 -22.44
C GLY A 124 -27.01 35.25 -23.04
N VAL A 125 -26.20 34.81 -24.01
CA VAL A 125 -25.22 35.65 -24.72
C VAL A 125 -25.71 35.95 -26.13
N LEU A 126 -25.68 37.22 -26.53
CA LEU A 126 -25.98 37.65 -27.89
C LEU A 126 -24.80 37.35 -28.82
N GLY A 127 -25.03 36.46 -29.78
CA GLY A 127 -24.10 36.10 -30.85
C GLY A 127 -24.63 36.43 -32.24
N VAL A 128 -23.76 36.31 -33.23
CA VAL A 128 -24.10 36.40 -34.66
C VAL A 128 -24.12 35.00 -35.23
N GLU A 129 -25.20 34.67 -35.94
CA GLU A 129 -25.34 33.40 -36.64
C GLU A 129 -24.70 33.45 -38.03
N TRP A 130 -23.92 32.43 -38.33
CA TRP A 130 -23.25 32.20 -39.60
C TRP A 130 -23.73 30.89 -40.19
N LEU A 131 -24.31 30.95 -41.39
CA LEU A 131 -24.79 29.78 -42.11
C LEU A 131 -23.88 29.49 -43.30
N MET A 132 -23.46 28.23 -43.40
CA MET A 132 -22.70 27.70 -44.50
C MET A 132 -23.41 26.46 -45.04
N CYS A 133 -23.54 26.38 -46.36
CA CYS A 133 -24.00 25.18 -47.04
C CYS A 133 -22.91 24.68 -47.98
N GLY A 134 -22.69 23.37 -47.99
CA GLY A 134 -21.70 22.74 -48.87
C GLY A 134 -22.19 21.40 -49.37
N ASN A 135 -21.92 21.11 -50.64
CA ASN A 135 -22.13 19.79 -51.21
C ASN A 135 -20.83 19.01 -51.12
N LYS A 136 -20.92 17.70 -50.91
CA LYS A 136 -19.75 16.84 -51.11
C LYS A 136 -19.46 16.75 -52.62
N GLU A 137 -18.19 16.83 -52.99
CA GLU A 137 -17.78 16.71 -54.39
C GLU A 137 -18.22 15.35 -54.95
N GLY A 138 -18.95 15.39 -56.08
CA GLY A 138 -19.42 14.19 -56.76
C GLY A 138 -20.64 13.49 -56.13
N THR A 139 -21.29 14.08 -55.13
CA THR A 139 -22.53 13.55 -54.54
C THR A 139 -23.66 14.58 -54.53
N THR A 140 -24.90 14.10 -54.36
CA THR A 140 -26.09 14.93 -54.15
C THR A 140 -26.31 15.30 -52.68
N SER A 141 -25.44 14.83 -51.78
CA SER A 141 -25.57 15.07 -50.36
C SER A 141 -25.09 16.47 -50.00
N THR A 142 -25.80 17.10 -49.08
CA THR A 142 -25.56 18.50 -48.68
C THR A 142 -25.47 18.61 -47.19
N PHE A 143 -24.51 19.42 -46.73
CA PHE A 143 -24.35 19.79 -45.34
C PHE A 143 -24.82 21.23 -45.15
N GLN A 144 -25.62 21.44 -44.12
CA GLN A 144 -25.92 22.76 -43.59
C GLN A 144 -25.23 22.89 -42.24
N ILE A 145 -24.44 23.95 -42.09
CA ILE A 145 -23.64 24.20 -40.90
C ILE A 145 -23.98 25.61 -40.42
N SER A 146 -24.53 25.72 -39.21
CA SER A 146 -24.75 27.00 -38.53
C SER A 146 -23.77 27.15 -37.38
N VAL A 147 -23.11 28.30 -37.29
CA VAL A 147 -22.20 28.66 -36.19
C VAL A 147 -22.68 29.95 -35.58
N VAL A 148 -23.04 29.93 -34.30
CA VAL A 148 -23.35 31.13 -33.53
C VAL A 148 -22.14 31.50 -32.69
N ALA A 149 -21.66 32.73 -32.84
CA ALA A 149 -20.48 33.21 -32.14
C ALA A 149 -20.72 34.56 -31.46
N ALA A 150 -20.19 34.73 -30.25
CA ALA A 150 -20.15 36.03 -29.59
C ALA A 150 -19.20 36.97 -30.33
N GLY A 151 -19.66 38.18 -30.65
CA GLY A 151 -18.83 39.20 -31.30
C GLY A 151 -17.85 39.83 -30.31
N LYS A 152 -16.79 40.49 -30.82
CA LYS A 152 -15.77 41.17 -30.00
C LYS A 152 -16.35 42.15 -28.97
N ASN A 153 -17.50 42.74 -29.27
CA ASN A 153 -18.19 43.71 -28.40
C ASN A 153 -19.38 43.11 -27.62
N SER A 154 -19.64 41.80 -27.74
CA SER A 154 -20.70 41.13 -26.97
C SER A 154 -20.29 40.98 -25.49
N ILE A 155 -21.27 40.70 -24.63
CA ILE A 155 -21.00 40.26 -23.26
C ILE A 155 -20.13 39.00 -23.32
N SER A 156 -19.05 38.96 -22.54
CA SER A 156 -18.20 37.77 -22.48
C SER A 156 -18.95 36.61 -21.82
N PRO A 157 -18.75 35.36 -22.27
CA PRO A 157 -19.28 34.20 -21.56
C PRO A 157 -18.83 34.24 -20.10
N PHE A 158 -19.65 33.66 -19.20
CA PHE A 158 -19.42 33.63 -17.76
C PHE A 158 -18.06 32.99 -17.35
N SER A 159 -17.36 32.36 -18.28
CA SER A 159 -16.37 31.34 -18.06
C SER A 159 -14.95 31.70 -18.56
N GLY A 160 -14.56 32.98 -18.47
CA GLY A 160 -13.14 33.39 -18.58
C GLY A 160 -12.51 33.39 -19.99
N LYS A 161 -13.20 32.92 -21.03
CA LYS A 161 -12.79 33.14 -22.44
C LYS A 161 -13.24 34.53 -22.91
N THR A 162 -12.35 35.29 -23.54
CA THR A 162 -12.68 36.58 -24.16
C THR A 162 -13.30 36.39 -25.54
N ASN A 163 -14.20 37.29 -25.92
CA ASN A 163 -14.79 37.29 -27.26
C ASN A 163 -13.74 37.62 -28.35
N PRO A 164 -13.84 37.04 -29.56
CA PRO A 164 -14.94 36.20 -30.03
C PRO A 164 -14.85 34.76 -29.51
N SER A 165 -16.00 34.17 -29.18
CA SER A 165 -16.10 32.78 -28.72
C SER A 165 -17.24 32.05 -29.42
N PRO A 166 -17.10 30.76 -29.72
CA PRO A 166 -18.24 29.98 -30.21
C PRO A 166 -19.31 29.90 -29.12
N LEU A 167 -20.57 29.85 -29.50
CA LEU A 167 -21.70 29.67 -28.58
C LEU A 167 -22.46 28.39 -28.93
N SER A 168 -22.71 28.18 -30.22
CA SER A 168 -23.26 26.92 -30.71
C SER A 168 -22.79 26.60 -32.13
N ILE A 169 -22.76 25.31 -32.46
CA ILE A 169 -22.53 24.78 -33.80
C ILE A 169 -23.62 23.77 -34.08
N THR A 170 -24.38 23.97 -35.16
CA THR A 170 -25.38 23.00 -35.63
C THR A 170 -24.91 22.44 -36.97
N ILE A 171 -24.87 21.12 -37.08
CA ILE A 171 -24.48 20.39 -38.29
C ILE A 171 -25.64 19.50 -38.68
N THR A 172 -26.19 19.76 -39.85
CA THR A 172 -27.28 18.98 -40.44
C THR A 172 -26.83 18.42 -41.78
N HIS A 173 -27.04 17.13 -41.99
CA HIS A 173 -26.77 16.44 -43.25
C HIS A 173 -28.09 16.04 -43.91
N TYR A 174 -28.14 16.24 -45.21
CA TYR A 174 -29.23 15.81 -46.09
C TYR A 174 -28.68 14.86 -47.13
N ALA A 175 -29.27 13.66 -47.21
CA ALA A 175 -28.88 12.65 -48.20
C ALA A 175 -29.02 13.15 -49.65
N ASN A 176 -29.99 14.04 -49.92
CA ASN A 176 -30.16 14.68 -51.22
C ASN A 176 -30.56 16.16 -51.09
N GLY A 177 -29.60 17.08 -51.11
CA GLY A 177 -29.90 18.51 -51.03
C GLY A 177 -30.50 19.15 -52.29
N THR A 178 -30.68 18.38 -53.37
CA THR A 178 -31.45 18.83 -54.54
C THR A 178 -32.95 18.53 -54.45
N ASP A 179 -33.34 17.66 -53.52
CA ASP A 179 -34.74 17.36 -53.25
C ASP A 179 -35.23 18.19 -52.05
N ALA A 180 -36.19 19.08 -52.31
CA ALA A 180 -36.81 19.91 -51.27
C ALA A 180 -37.54 19.10 -50.18
N ASN A 181 -37.83 17.82 -50.44
CA ASN A 181 -38.45 16.91 -49.48
C ASN A 181 -37.44 15.97 -48.80
N SER A 182 -36.14 16.11 -49.07
CA SER A 182 -35.13 15.27 -48.41
C SER A 182 -35.16 15.53 -46.91
N THR A 183 -35.42 14.48 -46.14
CA THR A 183 -35.29 14.52 -44.68
C THR A 183 -33.81 14.51 -44.30
N SER A 184 -33.45 15.17 -43.20
CA SER A 184 -32.12 15.05 -42.61
C SER A 184 -31.96 13.67 -41.98
N ASP A 185 -30.80 13.04 -42.20
CA ASP A 185 -30.39 11.76 -41.62
C ASP A 185 -29.31 11.92 -40.54
N PHE A 186 -28.77 13.14 -40.38
CA PHE A 186 -27.95 13.56 -39.24
C PHE A 186 -28.26 15.02 -38.88
N ASP A 187 -28.52 15.31 -37.60
CA ASP A 187 -28.76 16.66 -37.11
C ASP A 187 -28.31 16.80 -35.65
N VAL A 188 -27.15 17.44 -35.45
CA VAL A 188 -26.50 17.56 -34.13
C VAL A 188 -26.14 19.00 -33.84
N THR A 189 -26.51 19.47 -32.65
CA THR A 189 -26.14 20.79 -32.13
C THR A 189 -25.20 20.67 -30.94
N PHE A 190 -24.02 21.31 -31.05
CA PHE A 190 -23.04 21.49 -29.99
C PHE A 190 -23.24 22.87 -29.36
N THR A 191 -23.68 22.94 -28.11
CA THR A 191 -23.85 24.21 -27.37
C THR A 191 -22.75 24.34 -26.34
N PHE A 192 -21.93 25.38 -26.45
CA PHE A 192 -20.83 25.65 -25.55
C PHE A 192 -21.37 26.33 -24.29
N THR A 193 -21.28 25.64 -23.15
CA THR A 193 -21.89 26.09 -21.89
C THR A 193 -20.88 26.72 -20.94
N SER A 194 -19.62 26.29 -21.01
CA SER A 194 -18.56 26.74 -20.11
C SER A 194 -17.19 26.64 -20.80
N TYR A 195 -16.27 27.49 -20.33
CA TYR A 195 -14.87 27.55 -20.73
C TYR A 195 -14.03 27.61 -19.45
N GLY A 196 -12.84 27.03 -19.47
CA GLY A 196 -11.94 27.07 -18.35
C GLY A 196 -10.50 27.06 -18.80
N SER A 197 -9.62 27.60 -17.97
CA SER A 197 -8.21 27.28 -18.07
C SER A 197 -8.02 25.84 -17.61
N PHE A 198 -7.47 25.01 -18.49
CA PHE A 198 -7.10 23.63 -18.14
C PHE A 198 -6.05 23.64 -17.03
N ASP A 199 -6.39 23.03 -15.89
CA ASP A 199 -5.44 22.72 -14.83
C ASP A 199 -4.74 21.40 -15.17
N PRO A 200 -3.46 21.43 -15.59
CA PRO A 200 -2.76 20.22 -16.00
C PRO A 200 -2.65 19.15 -14.93
N GLU A 201 -2.78 19.52 -13.65
CA GLU A 201 -2.68 18.58 -12.53
C GLU A 201 -4.04 17.94 -12.17
N ASN A 202 -5.15 18.65 -12.37
CA ASN A 202 -6.51 18.16 -12.08
C ASN A 202 -7.27 17.64 -13.31
N ALA A 203 -6.81 17.96 -14.53
CA ALA A 203 -7.53 17.66 -15.76
C ALA A 203 -6.99 16.44 -16.54
N GLN A 204 -6.00 15.72 -16.01
CA GLN A 204 -5.77 14.34 -16.43
C GLN A 204 -6.90 13.47 -15.88
N PHE A 205 -7.98 13.28 -16.66
CA PHE A 205 -9.01 12.32 -16.27
C PHE A 205 -8.41 10.91 -16.39
N LYS A 206 -7.91 10.39 -15.27
CA LYS A 206 -7.26 9.08 -15.19
C LYS A 206 -8.29 7.98 -15.38
N LEU A 207 -7.93 6.97 -16.18
CA LEU A 207 -8.71 5.74 -16.27
C LEU A 207 -9.02 5.22 -14.85
N PRO A 208 -10.28 4.79 -14.59
CA PRO A 208 -10.65 4.26 -13.29
C PRO A 208 -9.65 3.20 -12.81
N ARG A 209 -9.39 3.19 -11.50
CA ARG A 209 -8.47 2.20 -10.92
C ARG A 209 -8.98 0.78 -11.16
N GLY A 210 -8.05 -0.15 -11.38
CA GLY A 210 -8.39 -1.54 -11.68
C GLY A 210 -8.82 -1.81 -13.13
N THR A 211 -9.12 -0.77 -13.93
CA THR A 211 -9.43 -0.96 -15.36
C THR A 211 -8.19 -1.44 -16.11
N PHE A 212 -8.31 -2.61 -16.74
CA PHE A 212 -7.31 -3.18 -17.64
C PHE A 212 -7.69 -2.92 -19.11
N CYS A 213 -6.69 -2.55 -19.92
CA CYS A 213 -6.85 -2.24 -21.34
C CYS A 213 -5.98 -3.21 -22.14
N PRO A 214 -6.56 -4.22 -22.81
CA PRO A 214 -5.80 -5.30 -23.45
C PRO A 214 -4.94 -4.84 -24.62
N ASP A 215 -5.34 -3.77 -25.30
CA ASP A 215 -4.68 -3.26 -26.51
C ASP A 215 -3.43 -2.40 -26.20
N LEU A 216 -3.12 -2.17 -24.92
CA LEU A 216 -1.92 -1.43 -24.54
C LEU A 216 -0.64 -2.27 -24.79
N PRO A 217 0.49 -1.61 -25.12
CA PRO A 217 1.79 -2.25 -25.21
C PRO A 217 2.16 -2.94 -23.91
N GLN A 218 2.53 -4.20 -24.04
CA GLN A 218 2.91 -5.04 -22.92
C GLN A 218 4.35 -4.70 -22.48
N VAL A 219 4.55 -4.53 -21.17
CA VAL A 219 5.82 -4.16 -20.53
C VAL A 219 6.12 -5.10 -19.37
N LYS A 220 7.39 -5.23 -18.98
CA LYS A 220 7.75 -5.93 -17.74
C LYS A 220 8.01 -4.90 -16.64
N PRO A 221 7.20 -4.80 -15.58
CA PRO A 221 7.46 -3.87 -14.48
C PRO A 221 8.75 -4.28 -13.74
N PRO A 222 9.54 -3.31 -13.23
CA PRO A 222 10.82 -3.57 -12.57
C PRO A 222 10.65 -4.07 -11.12
N LEU A 223 9.94 -5.18 -10.94
CA LEU A 223 9.51 -5.72 -9.65
C LEU A 223 10.63 -6.37 -8.83
N GLU A 224 11.71 -6.82 -9.48
CA GLU A 224 12.78 -7.61 -8.85
C GLU A 224 13.54 -6.84 -7.77
N LYS A 225 13.59 -5.50 -7.86
CA LYS A 225 14.28 -4.61 -6.90
C LYS A 225 13.32 -3.72 -6.13
N ALA A 226 12.01 -4.00 -6.23
CA ALA A 226 11.01 -3.10 -5.69
C ALA A 226 10.92 -3.13 -4.17
N LEU A 227 11.46 -4.18 -3.53
CA LEU A 227 11.49 -4.34 -2.08
C LEU A 227 12.92 -4.57 -1.59
N PRO A 228 13.30 -4.05 -0.40
CA PRO A 228 14.58 -4.35 0.23
C PRO A 228 14.62 -5.79 0.77
N GLU A 229 15.81 -6.27 1.15
CA GLU A 229 15.99 -7.62 1.73
C GLU A 229 15.23 -7.83 3.05
N LYS A 230 14.96 -6.74 3.78
CA LYS A 230 14.18 -6.71 5.02
C LYS A 230 13.20 -5.56 5.01
N PHE A 231 11.93 -5.83 5.27
CA PHE A 231 10.90 -4.79 5.39
C PHE A 231 9.76 -5.24 6.31
N SER A 232 8.96 -4.26 6.74
CA SER A 232 7.63 -4.50 7.26
C SER A 232 6.58 -4.01 6.26
N ALA A 233 5.39 -4.58 6.28
CA ALA A 233 4.30 -4.11 5.44
C ALA A 233 2.99 -4.14 6.23
N VAL A 234 2.12 -3.20 5.90
CA VAL A 234 0.74 -3.21 6.38
C VAL A 234 -0.13 -3.72 5.25
N VAL A 235 -0.87 -4.78 5.57
CA VAL A 235 -1.88 -5.32 4.65
C VAL A 235 -3.24 -4.79 5.07
N GLN A 236 -4.00 -4.27 4.11
CA GLN A 236 -5.39 -3.87 4.31
C GLN A 236 -6.25 -4.66 3.34
N LEU A 237 -7.24 -5.36 3.88
CA LEU A 237 -8.08 -6.23 3.08
C LEU A 237 -9.47 -5.66 3.09
N SER A 238 -10.03 -5.52 1.89
CA SER A 238 -11.37 -5.02 1.70
C SER A 238 -12.21 -6.18 1.17
N GLN A 239 -12.68 -7.04 2.08
CA GLN A 239 -13.72 -8.00 1.74
C GLN A 239 -15.09 -7.35 1.93
N ASP A 240 -15.93 -7.40 0.89
CA ASP A 240 -17.32 -6.95 0.91
C ASP A 240 -17.55 -5.49 1.34
N MET A 241 -16.63 -4.58 0.98
CA MET A 241 -16.64 -3.15 1.39
C MET A 241 -16.56 -2.91 2.90
N LYS A 242 -16.24 -3.94 3.70
CA LYS A 242 -15.82 -3.76 5.08
C LYS A 242 -14.30 -3.74 5.09
N THR A 243 -13.73 -2.57 5.38
CA THR A 243 -12.29 -2.42 5.57
C THR A 243 -11.85 -3.18 6.81
N TRP A 244 -11.05 -4.23 6.62
CA TRP A 244 -10.34 -4.90 7.69
C TRP A 244 -8.88 -4.41 7.68
N SER A 245 -8.49 -3.78 8.77
CA SER A 245 -7.10 -3.47 9.13
C SER A 245 -6.70 -4.37 10.31
N ALA A 246 -5.54 -4.97 10.43
CA ALA A 246 -4.31 -4.93 9.64
C ALA A 246 -3.45 -6.16 10.01
N PRO A 247 -2.91 -6.90 9.03
CA PRO A 247 -1.72 -7.69 9.27
C PRO A 247 -0.46 -6.83 9.18
N LYS A 248 0.39 -6.90 10.21
CA LYS A 248 1.80 -6.51 10.09
C LYS A 248 2.53 -7.73 9.51
N LEU A 249 2.97 -7.62 8.26
CA LEU A 249 3.87 -8.58 7.62
C LEU A 249 5.30 -8.12 7.90
N LEU A 250 6.15 -9.05 8.31
CA LEU A 250 7.59 -8.88 8.35
C LEU A 250 8.22 -9.85 7.38
N TYR A 251 9.11 -9.33 6.54
CA TYR A 251 9.95 -10.13 5.67
C TYR A 251 11.40 -9.89 6.06
N ALA A 252 12.10 -10.95 6.41
CA ALA A 252 13.53 -10.94 6.66
C ALA A 252 14.07 -12.35 6.39
N SER A 253 14.44 -12.63 5.13
CA SER A 253 14.90 -13.95 4.70
C SER A 253 15.92 -14.55 5.70
N PRO A 254 15.75 -15.81 6.12
CA PRO A 254 14.78 -16.82 5.63
C PRO A 254 13.41 -16.80 6.34
N TYR A 255 13.07 -15.73 7.05
CA TYR A 255 11.85 -15.64 7.86
C TYR A 255 10.77 -14.78 7.20
N VAL A 256 9.53 -15.25 7.29
CA VAL A 256 8.32 -14.48 6.97
C VAL A 256 7.39 -14.58 8.17
N ALA A 257 6.98 -13.44 8.74
CA ALA A 257 6.07 -13.42 9.88
C ALA A 257 4.86 -12.54 9.58
N VAL A 258 3.67 -12.99 9.96
CA VAL A 258 2.41 -12.28 9.78
C VAL A 258 1.62 -12.33 11.08
N ALA A 259 1.18 -11.17 11.56
CA ALA A 259 0.24 -11.07 12.67
C ALA A 259 -1.17 -10.79 12.13
N SER A 260 -2.21 -11.30 12.77
CA SER A 260 -3.61 -11.01 12.48
C SER A 260 -4.32 -10.57 13.76
N GLN A 261 -5.33 -9.71 13.60
CA GLN A 261 -6.26 -9.33 14.66
C GLN A 261 -7.65 -9.96 14.50
N THR A 262 -7.87 -10.80 13.49
CA THR A 262 -9.22 -11.19 13.05
C THR A 262 -9.48 -12.69 13.11
N ASN A 263 -10.33 -13.11 14.06
CA ASN A 263 -11.09 -14.37 14.10
C ASN A 263 -10.35 -15.65 13.65
N GLY A 264 -9.07 -15.80 14.00
CA GLY A 264 -8.30 -17.00 13.67
C GLY A 264 -8.00 -17.21 12.17
N LYS A 265 -8.14 -16.20 11.31
CA LYS A 265 -7.66 -16.27 9.91
C LYS A 265 -6.49 -15.31 9.71
N ILE A 266 -5.44 -15.79 9.05
CA ILE A 266 -4.37 -14.94 8.51
C ILE A 266 -4.59 -14.84 7.00
N PRO A 267 -5.13 -13.72 6.51
CA PRO A 267 -5.61 -13.67 5.13
C PRO A 267 -4.51 -13.77 4.07
N LEU A 268 -3.27 -13.40 4.41
CA LEU A 268 -2.10 -13.58 3.55
C LEU A 268 -1.85 -15.05 3.23
N PHE A 269 -2.12 -15.95 4.16
CA PHE A 269 -1.87 -17.39 4.00
C PHE A 269 -3.15 -18.19 3.69
N ASN A 270 -4.32 -17.54 3.72
CA ASN A 270 -5.64 -18.15 3.50
C ASN A 270 -5.83 -19.48 4.27
N GLN A 271 -5.34 -19.49 5.50
CA GLN A 271 -5.33 -20.65 6.39
C GLN A 271 -6.27 -20.38 7.57
N ASP A 272 -7.06 -21.41 7.92
CA ASP A 272 -7.83 -21.42 9.16
C ASP A 272 -6.91 -21.81 10.31
N LEU A 273 -6.75 -20.92 11.28
CA LEU A 273 -5.89 -21.11 12.43
C LEU A 273 -6.71 -21.31 13.70
N PRO A 274 -6.13 -21.93 14.75
CA PRO A 274 -6.74 -21.96 16.07
C PRO A 274 -7.12 -20.54 16.51
N ALA A 275 -8.30 -20.39 17.12
CA ALA A 275 -8.87 -19.07 17.48
C ALA A 275 -7.97 -18.20 18.38
N GLN A 276 -7.01 -18.80 19.07
CA GLN A 276 -6.06 -18.11 19.96
C GLN A 276 -4.80 -17.61 19.23
N THR A 277 -4.64 -17.96 17.95
CA THR A 277 -3.47 -17.59 17.15
C THR A 277 -3.57 -16.15 16.68
N ILE A 278 -2.58 -15.35 17.03
CA ILE A 278 -2.47 -13.95 16.58
C ILE A 278 -1.32 -13.72 15.61
N ALA A 279 -0.37 -14.67 15.51
CA ALA A 279 0.76 -14.55 14.62
C ALA A 279 1.24 -15.91 14.13
N VAL A 280 1.72 -15.93 12.89
CA VAL A 280 2.37 -17.06 12.26
C VAL A 280 3.74 -16.63 11.77
N THR A 281 4.74 -17.48 11.94
CA THR A 281 6.08 -17.29 11.37
C THR A 281 6.49 -18.53 10.60
N HIS A 282 6.84 -18.36 9.32
CA HIS A 282 7.50 -19.36 8.51
C HIS A 282 9.03 -19.20 8.64
N ASP A 283 9.71 -20.30 8.95
CA ASP A 283 11.17 -20.41 8.93
C ASP A 283 11.60 -21.36 7.81
N TYR A 284 12.05 -20.78 6.70
CA TYR A 284 12.50 -21.54 5.54
C TYR A 284 13.88 -22.17 5.70
N SER A 285 14.60 -21.89 6.79
CA SER A 285 15.85 -22.60 7.11
C SER A 285 15.59 -23.99 7.70
N THR A 286 14.46 -24.15 8.38
CA THR A 286 14.08 -25.40 9.07
C THR A 286 12.89 -26.11 8.43
N GLY A 287 12.03 -25.37 7.73
CA GLY A 287 10.80 -25.89 7.11
C GLY A 287 9.61 -25.93 8.07
N TYR A 288 9.66 -25.16 9.16
CA TYR A 288 8.62 -25.08 10.18
C TYR A 288 7.80 -23.79 10.09
N GLU A 289 6.53 -23.92 10.45
CA GLU A 289 5.58 -22.88 10.73
C GLU A 289 5.32 -22.84 12.24
N TYR A 290 5.43 -21.65 12.83
CA TYR A 290 5.24 -21.41 14.25
C TYR A 290 3.99 -20.57 14.48
N LEU A 291 3.08 -21.05 15.32
CA LEU A 291 1.84 -20.36 15.68
C LEU A 291 1.96 -19.76 17.09
N PHE A 292 1.65 -18.48 17.22
CA PHE A 292 1.82 -17.74 18.48
C PHE A 292 0.50 -17.18 19.03
N ALA A 293 0.38 -17.25 20.35
CA ALA A 293 -0.70 -16.64 21.13
C ALA A 293 -0.44 -15.16 21.42
N ALA A 294 -1.48 -14.46 21.91
CA ALA A 294 -1.43 -13.03 22.22
C ALA A 294 -0.33 -12.62 23.21
N ASN A 295 0.07 -13.54 24.09
CA ASN A 295 1.15 -13.34 25.06
C ASN A 295 2.56 -13.67 24.52
N GLY A 296 2.69 -13.97 23.22
CA GLY A 296 3.94 -14.41 22.59
C GLY A 296 4.34 -15.85 22.93
N GLY A 297 3.45 -16.62 23.57
CA GLY A 297 3.63 -18.04 23.81
C GLY A 297 3.47 -18.84 22.53
N CYS A 298 4.27 -19.90 22.38
CA CYS A 298 4.13 -20.84 21.28
C CYS A 298 2.89 -21.71 21.50
N LEU A 299 1.98 -21.74 20.55
CA LEU A 299 0.80 -22.60 20.56
C LEU A 299 1.12 -23.94 19.91
N GLU A 300 1.70 -23.90 18.71
CA GLU A 300 1.89 -25.07 17.87
C GLU A 300 3.05 -24.85 16.90
N VAL A 301 3.65 -25.96 16.47
CA VAL A 301 4.68 -26.00 15.44
C VAL A 301 4.31 -27.08 14.44
N GLN A 302 4.26 -26.72 13.17
CA GLN A 302 3.84 -27.61 12.09
C GLN A 302 4.72 -27.43 10.85
N PRO A 303 4.71 -28.35 9.88
CA PRO A 303 5.39 -28.11 8.60
C PRO A 303 4.71 -26.95 7.85
N ILE A 304 5.51 -26.13 7.16
CA ILE A 304 4.99 -25.10 6.24
C ILE A 304 4.11 -25.78 5.19
N ASP A 305 2.89 -25.28 4.96
CA ASP A 305 2.03 -25.78 3.90
C ASP A 305 2.71 -25.59 2.54
N GLY A 306 2.83 -26.66 1.74
CA GLY A 306 3.39 -26.62 0.40
C GLY A 306 2.62 -25.72 -0.58
N LYS A 307 1.44 -25.23 -0.19
CA LYS A 307 0.64 -24.25 -0.95
C LYS A 307 0.73 -22.82 -0.40
N ALA A 308 1.58 -22.56 0.59
CA ALA A 308 1.75 -21.22 1.14
C ALA A 308 2.17 -20.22 0.05
N PRO A 309 1.57 -19.02 -0.01
CA PRO A 309 1.77 -18.07 -1.12
C PRO A 309 3.18 -17.44 -1.16
N ASP A 310 3.95 -17.58 -0.08
CA ASP A 310 5.34 -17.19 0.03
C ASP A 310 6.33 -18.28 -0.45
N LEU A 311 5.83 -19.42 -0.91
CA LEU A 311 6.65 -20.47 -1.54
C LEU A 311 6.86 -20.26 -3.05
N ALA A 312 8.08 -20.55 -3.50
CA ALA A 312 8.39 -20.88 -4.88
C ALA A 312 8.97 -22.30 -4.91
N GLY A 313 8.09 -23.30 -5.08
CA GLY A 313 8.48 -24.71 -4.97
C GLY A 313 8.82 -25.10 -3.53
N GLN A 314 10.09 -25.40 -3.26
CA GLN A 314 10.59 -25.80 -1.92
C GLN A 314 11.44 -24.70 -1.24
N THR A 315 11.39 -23.47 -1.74
CA THR A 315 12.15 -22.32 -1.23
C THR A 315 11.25 -21.13 -0.98
N LEU A 316 11.68 -20.22 -0.10
CA LEU A 316 11.11 -18.88 0.00
C LEU A 316 11.15 -18.20 -1.37
N GLY A 317 10.00 -17.78 -1.86
CA GLY A 317 9.86 -17.03 -3.10
C GLY A 317 10.41 -15.62 -3.01
N ALA A 318 10.49 -14.93 -4.15
CA ALA A 318 10.80 -13.50 -4.18
C ALA A 318 9.79 -12.73 -3.32
N ALA A 319 10.26 -11.79 -2.51
CA ALA A 319 9.40 -11.06 -1.57
C ALA A 319 8.20 -10.37 -2.23
N ILE A 320 8.35 -9.95 -3.50
CA ILE A 320 7.25 -9.33 -4.26
C ILE A 320 6.07 -10.27 -4.48
N ASN A 321 6.29 -11.59 -4.49
CA ASN A 321 5.24 -12.58 -4.71
C ASN A 321 4.23 -12.65 -3.54
N LEU A 322 4.59 -12.12 -2.37
CA LEU A 322 3.67 -11.91 -1.24
C LEU A 322 2.55 -10.91 -1.56
N PHE A 323 2.80 -10.03 -2.52
CA PHE A 323 1.91 -8.93 -2.87
C PHE A 323 1.36 -9.07 -4.28
N VAL A 324 2.18 -9.54 -5.22
CA VAL A 324 1.85 -9.65 -6.64
C VAL A 324 1.75 -11.14 -6.99
N PRO A 325 0.56 -11.67 -7.33
CA PRO A 325 0.41 -13.07 -7.70
C PRO A 325 1.33 -13.44 -8.86
N THR A 326 1.98 -14.60 -8.77
CA THR A 326 2.90 -15.09 -9.82
C THR A 326 2.22 -15.33 -11.17
N LYS A 327 0.90 -15.53 -11.17
CA LYS A 327 0.06 -15.69 -12.35
C LYS A 327 -0.33 -14.39 -13.04
N VAL A 328 0.05 -13.21 -12.51
CA VAL A 328 -0.24 -11.94 -13.19
C VAL A 328 0.53 -11.89 -14.51
N SER A 329 -0.21 -11.67 -15.58
CA SER A 329 0.26 -11.57 -16.95
C SER A 329 -0.22 -10.28 -17.59
N ASN A 330 0.25 -10.02 -18.81
CA ASN A 330 -0.17 -8.89 -19.63
C ASN A 330 -0.05 -7.54 -18.91
N TRP A 331 1.14 -7.24 -18.40
CA TRP A 331 1.40 -5.97 -17.75
C TRP A 331 1.46 -4.82 -18.76
N SER A 332 0.76 -3.73 -18.47
CA SER A 332 0.83 -2.49 -19.26
C SER A 332 1.15 -1.31 -18.35
N ALA A 333 1.88 -0.33 -18.89
CA ALA A 333 2.16 0.93 -18.21
C ALA A 333 0.99 1.91 -18.41
N TYR A 334 0.64 2.62 -17.34
CA TYR A 334 -0.40 3.64 -17.29
C TYR A 334 0.22 4.98 -16.84
N GLU A 335 -0.60 6.04 -16.82
CA GLU A 335 -0.13 7.38 -16.46
C GLU A 335 0.53 7.43 -15.08
N ASP A 336 1.62 8.19 -15.02
CA ASP A 336 2.31 8.51 -13.79
C ASP A 336 1.41 9.36 -12.86
N VAL A 337 1.49 9.09 -11.55
CA VAL A 337 0.71 9.80 -10.52
C VAL A 337 1.66 10.57 -9.62
N LYS A 338 1.49 11.90 -9.53
CA LYS A 338 2.20 12.72 -8.55
C LYS A 338 1.65 12.48 -7.15
N VAL A 339 2.55 12.27 -6.19
CA VAL A 339 2.28 12.17 -4.74
C VAL A 339 3.32 13.02 -4.00
N ALA A 340 3.14 13.20 -2.68
CA ALA A 340 4.06 14.01 -1.89
C ALA A 340 5.51 13.47 -1.92
N GLU A 341 5.64 12.15 -2.00
CA GLU A 341 6.90 11.40 -2.02
C GLU A 341 7.58 11.37 -3.39
N GLY A 342 6.93 11.86 -4.45
CA GLY A 342 7.48 11.91 -5.80
C GLY A 342 6.46 11.56 -6.88
N THR A 343 6.93 10.94 -7.96
CA THR A 343 6.07 10.44 -9.04
C THR A 343 6.00 8.93 -8.96
N LEU A 344 4.79 8.39 -9.14
CA LEU A 344 4.50 6.97 -9.13
C LEU A 344 4.22 6.49 -10.53
N SER A 345 5.02 5.57 -11.04
CA SER A 345 4.70 4.82 -12.26
C SER A 345 3.71 3.71 -11.94
N VAL A 346 2.63 3.68 -12.72
CA VAL A 346 1.50 2.77 -12.52
C VAL A 346 1.54 1.67 -13.56
N TYR A 347 1.51 0.43 -13.09
CA TYR A 347 1.42 -0.76 -13.94
C TYR A 347 0.16 -1.54 -13.59
N ARG A 348 -0.55 -2.05 -14.60
CA ARG A 348 -1.69 -2.96 -14.37
C ARG A 348 -1.51 -4.23 -15.17
N GLY A 349 -1.87 -5.37 -14.57
CA GLY A 349 -1.88 -6.68 -15.21
C GLY A 349 -3.11 -7.49 -14.81
N VAL A 350 -3.31 -8.62 -15.48
CA VAL A 350 -4.46 -9.52 -15.28
C VAL A 350 -3.98 -10.85 -14.72
N PHE A 351 -4.65 -11.35 -13.69
CA PHE A 351 -4.33 -12.65 -13.09
C PHE A 351 -5.54 -13.59 -12.95
N ASP A 352 -6.72 -13.10 -13.30
CA ASP A 352 -7.93 -13.89 -13.45
C ASP A 352 -8.88 -13.15 -14.41
N ASN A 353 -9.85 -13.82 -14.99
CA ASN A 353 -10.75 -13.21 -15.98
C ASN A 353 -11.45 -11.94 -15.45
N ASP A 354 -11.70 -11.90 -14.14
CA ASP A 354 -12.35 -10.78 -13.44
C ASP A 354 -11.45 -10.12 -12.39
N LYS A 355 -10.13 -10.37 -12.41
CA LYS A 355 -9.20 -9.80 -11.43
C LYS A 355 -7.97 -9.15 -12.06
N THR A 356 -7.73 -7.91 -11.64
CA THR A 356 -6.59 -7.11 -12.08
C THR A 356 -5.71 -6.73 -10.90
N CYS A 357 -4.40 -6.62 -11.15
CA CYS A 357 -3.41 -6.18 -10.19
C CYS A 357 -2.84 -4.84 -10.64
N GLU A 358 -2.92 -3.82 -9.79
CA GLU A 358 -2.27 -2.52 -10.00
C GLU A 358 -1.06 -2.43 -9.07
N VAL A 359 0.11 -2.17 -9.64
CA VAL A 359 1.36 -1.94 -8.90
C VAL A 359 1.81 -0.51 -9.15
N ARG A 360 2.18 0.17 -8.07
CA ARG A 360 2.69 1.54 -8.11
C ARG A 360 4.11 1.59 -7.59
N LEU A 361 5.02 2.10 -8.40
CA LEU A 361 6.43 2.20 -8.09
C LEU A 361 6.86 3.66 -8.06
N LEU A 362 7.67 4.05 -7.08
CA LEU A 362 8.37 5.33 -7.09
C LEU A 362 9.40 5.37 -8.23
N ASN A 363 9.83 6.57 -8.64
CA ASN A 363 10.83 6.77 -9.71
C ASN A 363 12.13 5.96 -9.57
N ASN A 364 12.49 5.55 -8.34
CA ASN A 364 13.64 4.68 -8.06
C ASN A 364 13.30 3.18 -8.12
N ALA A 365 12.16 2.82 -8.72
CA ALA A 365 11.57 1.48 -8.77
C ALA A 365 11.19 0.87 -7.41
N THR A 366 11.14 1.65 -6.32
CA THR A 366 10.70 1.14 -5.01
C THR A 366 9.17 0.96 -4.99
N LEU A 367 8.70 -0.15 -4.43
CA LEU A 367 7.28 -0.44 -4.29
C LEU A 367 6.62 0.57 -3.36
N TYR A 368 5.60 1.27 -3.86
CA TYR A 368 4.78 2.18 -3.08
C TYR A 368 3.53 1.48 -2.56
N ASP A 369 2.74 0.87 -3.45
CA ASP A 369 1.62 0.02 -3.09
C ASP A 369 1.28 -1.01 -4.19
N VAL A 370 0.54 -2.04 -3.78
CA VAL A 370 -0.12 -3.00 -4.67
C VAL A 370 -1.59 -3.03 -4.33
N THR A 371 -2.45 -2.99 -5.34
CA THR A 371 -3.90 -3.12 -5.16
C THR A 371 -4.43 -4.20 -6.10
N HIS A 372 -5.15 -5.18 -5.56
CA HIS A 372 -5.93 -6.11 -6.37
C HIS A 372 -7.35 -5.60 -6.50
N PHE A 373 -7.91 -5.74 -7.70
CA PHE A 373 -9.28 -5.39 -7.98
C PHE A 373 -10.05 -6.61 -8.46
N GLN A 374 -11.32 -6.65 -8.10
CA GLN A 374 -12.30 -7.57 -8.65
C GLN A 374 -13.32 -6.78 -9.48
N LYS A 375 -13.66 -7.31 -10.65
CA LYS A 375 -14.70 -6.75 -11.50
C LYS A 375 -16.06 -6.94 -10.85
N ASP A 376 -16.81 -5.85 -10.71
CA ASP A 376 -18.18 -5.80 -10.22
C ASP A 376 -19.02 -5.05 -11.26
N GLY A 377 -19.66 -5.85 -12.14
CA GLY A 377 -20.31 -5.36 -13.35
C GLY A 377 -19.32 -4.63 -14.27
N ALA A 378 -19.56 -3.35 -14.51
CA ALA A 378 -18.75 -2.50 -15.38
C ALA A 378 -17.63 -1.75 -14.65
N THR A 379 -17.53 -1.90 -13.33
CA THR A 379 -16.52 -1.23 -12.49
C THR A 379 -15.59 -2.24 -11.84
N SER A 380 -14.47 -1.75 -11.33
CA SER A 380 -13.52 -2.55 -10.55
C SER A 380 -13.52 -2.06 -9.11
N LYS A 381 -13.71 -2.97 -8.16
CA LYS A 381 -13.65 -2.68 -6.72
C LYS A 381 -12.35 -3.23 -6.13
N PRO A 382 -11.68 -2.49 -5.23
CA PRO A 382 -10.51 -3.01 -4.52
C PRO A 382 -10.91 -4.25 -3.68
N ASP A 383 -10.25 -5.37 -3.95
CA ASP A 383 -10.34 -6.63 -3.20
C ASP A 383 -9.29 -6.64 -2.07
N SER A 384 -8.07 -6.21 -2.38
CA SER A 384 -6.97 -6.13 -1.41
C SER A 384 -6.02 -4.98 -1.70
N TYR A 385 -5.44 -4.41 -0.65
CA TYR A 385 -4.51 -3.29 -0.69
C TYR A 385 -3.28 -3.57 0.18
N TYR A 386 -2.10 -3.40 -0.39
CA TYR A 386 -0.84 -3.70 0.27
C TYR A 386 0.06 -2.48 0.21
N ARG A 387 0.54 -2.04 1.38
CA ARG A 387 1.51 -0.94 1.47
C ARG A 387 2.71 -1.38 2.30
N PRO A 388 3.90 -1.57 1.69
CA PRO A 388 5.12 -1.78 2.45
C PRO A 388 5.45 -0.51 3.26
N LEU A 389 5.74 -0.70 4.54
CA LEU A 389 6.28 0.34 5.42
C LEU A 389 7.72 -0.03 5.75
N VAL A 390 8.66 0.69 5.15
CA VAL A 390 10.09 0.48 5.44
C VAL A 390 10.36 1.05 6.83
N ASP A 391 10.26 0.19 7.84
CA ASP A 391 10.67 0.47 9.21
C ASP A 391 12.06 -0.17 9.44
N GLN A 392 13.05 0.65 9.79
CA GLN A 392 14.40 0.18 10.11
C GLN A 392 14.49 -0.45 11.50
N SER A 393 13.47 -0.28 12.34
CA SER A 393 13.35 -0.88 13.67
C SER A 393 12.54 -2.18 13.64
N LEU A 394 12.90 -3.08 12.73
CA LEU A 394 12.36 -4.44 12.63
C LEU A 394 12.76 -5.26 13.87
N ASN A 395 12.06 -5.06 14.98
CA ASN A 395 12.10 -5.98 16.09
C ASN A 395 11.11 -7.11 15.77
N LEU A 396 11.61 -8.35 15.68
CA LEU A 396 10.80 -9.56 15.51
C LEU A 396 10.05 -9.94 16.79
N GLN A 397 10.39 -9.32 17.93
CA GLN A 397 9.73 -9.60 19.22
C GLN A 397 8.19 -9.44 19.28
N PRO A 398 7.50 -8.60 18.47
CA PRO A 398 6.04 -8.51 18.51
C PRO A 398 5.32 -9.79 18.11
N PHE A 399 5.98 -10.73 17.43
CA PHE A 399 5.33 -11.92 16.86
C PHE A 399 5.50 -13.18 17.72
N GLY A 400 6.28 -13.11 18.80
CA GLY A 400 6.62 -14.25 19.64
C GLY A 400 8.10 -14.66 19.51
N ARG A 401 8.63 -15.26 20.58
CA ARG A 401 9.99 -15.79 20.60
C ARG A 401 9.94 -17.23 20.07
N ILE A 402 10.47 -17.46 18.87
CA ILE A 402 10.56 -18.81 18.28
C ILE A 402 11.25 -19.78 19.26
N GLU A 403 12.12 -19.27 20.12
CA GLU A 403 12.80 -20.05 21.16
C GLU A 403 11.88 -20.67 22.21
N ASN A 404 10.64 -20.18 22.33
CA ASN A 404 9.61 -20.76 23.19
C ASN A 404 8.94 -21.98 22.55
N CYS A 405 9.13 -22.20 21.25
CA CYS A 405 8.54 -23.31 20.50
C CYS A 405 9.38 -24.59 20.54
N PHE A 406 10.57 -24.54 21.13
CA PHE A 406 11.47 -25.68 21.18
C PHE A 406 11.49 -26.31 22.59
N PRO A 407 11.48 -27.66 22.68
CA PRO A 407 11.60 -28.34 23.96
C PRO A 407 12.99 -28.09 24.57
N ARG A 408 13.00 -27.73 25.85
CA ARG A 408 14.23 -27.59 26.64
C ARG A 408 14.34 -28.70 27.67
N ARG A 409 15.56 -29.15 27.92
CA ARG A 409 15.89 -30.04 29.03
C ARG A 409 16.55 -29.23 30.14
N ASP A 410 16.43 -29.71 31.37
CA ASP A 410 16.95 -29.02 32.55
C ASP A 410 18.49 -28.85 32.55
N ASN A 411 19.22 -29.65 31.75
CA ASN A 411 20.68 -29.69 31.71
C ASN A 411 21.32 -29.03 30.47
N THR A 412 20.58 -28.22 29.71
CA THR A 412 21.09 -27.61 28.46
C THR A 412 21.29 -26.10 28.56
N THR A 413 21.34 -25.58 29.79
CA THR A 413 21.66 -24.17 30.06
C THR A 413 23.08 -24.05 30.58
N PHE A 414 23.82 -23.09 30.04
CA PHE A 414 25.22 -22.85 30.37
C PHE A 414 25.44 -21.37 30.64
N ALA A 415 26.33 -21.05 31.57
CA ALA A 415 26.74 -19.69 31.85
C ALA A 415 28.11 -19.41 31.21
N VAL A 416 28.25 -18.20 30.66
CA VAL A 416 29.53 -17.65 30.20
C VAL A 416 29.71 -16.24 30.73
N THR A 417 30.92 -15.89 31.16
CA THR A 417 31.20 -14.60 31.82
C THR A 417 31.97 -13.70 30.87
N PHE A 418 31.55 -12.46 30.73
CA PHE A 418 32.27 -11.45 29.95
C PHE A 418 33.40 -10.84 30.79
N ALA A 419 34.55 -10.64 30.16
CA ALA A 419 35.67 -9.92 30.75
C ALA A 419 35.41 -8.41 30.74
N GLU A 420 35.70 -7.74 31.86
CA GLU A 420 35.76 -6.27 31.96
C GLU A 420 34.45 -5.55 31.55
N ARG A 421 33.31 -6.20 31.73
CA ARG A 421 31.97 -5.66 31.46
C ARG A 421 31.07 -5.88 32.68
N LYS A 422 30.46 -4.79 33.15
CA LYS A 422 29.49 -4.83 34.25
C LYS A 422 28.08 -4.93 33.73
N PHE A 423 27.25 -5.76 34.36
CA PHE A 423 25.84 -5.90 33.97
C PHE A 423 25.10 -4.56 34.00
N SER A 424 25.33 -3.75 35.04
CA SER A 424 24.77 -2.41 35.21
C SER A 424 25.10 -1.41 34.09
N THR A 425 26.17 -1.65 33.31
CA THR A 425 26.66 -0.72 32.28
C THR A 425 26.22 -1.04 30.85
N VAL A 426 25.62 -2.20 30.61
CA VAL A 426 25.39 -2.77 29.25
C VAL A 426 23.89 -2.92 28.92
N ASN A 427 23.01 -2.37 29.75
CA ASN A 427 21.56 -2.61 29.61
C ASN A 427 20.97 -2.10 28.28
N ALA A 428 21.55 -1.06 27.69
CA ALA A 428 21.08 -0.52 26.40
C ALA A 428 21.49 -1.41 25.21
N GLU A 429 22.54 -2.21 25.36
CA GLU A 429 23.14 -3.02 24.30
C GLU A 429 22.70 -4.49 24.31
N PHE A 430 21.90 -4.94 25.29
CA PHE A 430 21.53 -6.35 25.45
C PHE A 430 20.90 -6.98 24.20
N VAL A 431 20.02 -6.27 23.48
CA VAL A 431 19.39 -6.81 22.26
C VAL A 431 20.42 -6.99 21.14
N ALA A 432 21.32 -6.03 20.98
CA ALA A 432 22.38 -6.08 19.98
C ALA A 432 23.41 -7.17 20.32
N LEU A 433 23.77 -7.29 21.60
CA LEU A 433 24.66 -8.33 22.11
C LEU A 433 24.05 -9.73 21.99
N GLU A 434 22.76 -9.91 22.31
CA GLU A 434 22.04 -11.17 22.11
C GLU A 434 22.09 -11.58 20.63
N THR A 435 21.78 -10.66 19.72
CA THR A 435 21.77 -10.91 18.27
C THR A 435 23.16 -11.28 17.76
N ALA A 436 24.19 -10.52 18.15
CA ALA A 436 25.56 -10.77 17.75
C ALA A 436 26.11 -12.10 18.31
N LEU A 437 25.82 -12.40 19.59
CA LEU A 437 26.23 -13.64 20.23
C LEU A 437 25.53 -14.85 19.61
N LYS A 438 24.22 -14.79 19.33
CA LYS A 438 23.51 -15.85 18.59
C LYS A 438 24.14 -16.10 17.22
N ALA A 439 24.40 -15.04 16.45
CA ALA A 439 25.03 -15.15 15.15
C ALA A 439 26.43 -15.82 15.22
N GLN A 440 27.23 -15.47 16.23
CA GLN A 440 28.54 -16.10 16.48
C GLN A 440 28.40 -17.58 16.88
N ILE A 441 27.44 -17.92 17.75
CA ILE A 441 27.15 -19.32 18.13
C ILE A 441 26.80 -20.15 16.87
N GLN A 442 25.95 -19.63 16.00
CA GLN A 442 25.53 -20.32 14.77
C GLN A 442 26.66 -20.56 13.76
N GLN A 443 27.78 -19.82 13.86
CA GLN A 443 28.96 -20.04 13.00
C GLN A 443 29.79 -21.25 13.43
N LEU A 444 29.68 -21.70 14.69
CA LEU A 444 30.49 -22.81 15.21
C LEU A 444 30.06 -24.14 14.57
N LYS A 445 28.75 -24.37 14.52
CA LYS A 445 28.12 -25.54 13.92
C LYS A 445 26.70 -25.19 13.45
N PRO A 446 26.15 -25.92 12.48
CA PRO A 446 24.79 -25.70 12.03
C PRO A 446 23.77 -25.95 13.15
N ILE A 447 23.06 -24.90 13.56
CA ILE A 447 21.96 -24.90 14.55
C ILE A 447 21.00 -23.74 14.23
N SER A 448 19.68 -23.95 14.31
CA SER A 448 18.70 -22.87 14.13
C SER A 448 18.76 -21.83 15.25
N ALA A 449 18.49 -20.57 14.91
CA ALA A 449 18.49 -19.47 15.87
C ALA A 449 17.46 -19.70 16.98
N GLY A 450 16.31 -20.31 16.65
CA GLY A 450 15.27 -20.67 17.60
C GLY A 450 15.72 -21.66 18.67
N ARG A 451 16.76 -22.46 18.43
CA ARG A 451 17.28 -23.39 19.43
C ARG A 451 18.24 -22.74 20.42
N ILE A 452 18.58 -21.46 20.24
CA ILE A 452 19.51 -20.73 21.10
C ILE A 452 18.74 -19.64 21.83
N SER A 453 18.66 -19.73 23.16
CA SER A 453 18.18 -18.64 24.01
C SER A 453 19.31 -18.04 24.80
N ILE A 454 19.32 -16.72 24.88
CA ILE A 454 20.32 -15.99 25.65
C ILE A 454 19.60 -15.07 26.62
N ALA A 455 19.96 -15.16 27.89
CA ALA A 455 19.55 -14.22 28.92
C ALA A 455 20.79 -13.67 29.60
N PHE A 456 20.81 -12.37 29.90
CA PHE A 456 21.90 -11.76 30.64
C PHE A 456 21.51 -11.63 32.12
N VAL A 457 22.43 -12.01 33.00
CA VAL A 457 22.27 -11.92 34.45
C VAL A 457 23.53 -11.32 35.09
N PRO A 458 23.40 -10.61 36.23
CA PRO A 458 24.55 -10.15 36.98
C PRO A 458 25.19 -11.32 37.76
N SER A 459 26.53 -11.34 37.83
CA SER A 459 27.26 -12.17 38.80
C SER A 459 27.15 -11.58 40.21
N ALA A 460 27.62 -12.32 41.23
CA ALA A 460 27.74 -11.81 42.60
C ALA A 460 28.62 -10.54 42.72
N HIS A 461 29.46 -10.27 41.72
CA HIS A 461 30.34 -9.10 41.64
C HIS A 461 29.91 -8.08 40.56
N ASP A 462 28.66 -8.16 40.09
CA ASP A 462 28.11 -7.34 39.00
C ASP A 462 28.78 -7.56 37.62
N ASP A 463 29.50 -8.67 37.44
CA ASP A 463 30.01 -9.04 36.11
C ASP A 463 28.85 -9.44 35.19
N LEU A 464 28.96 -9.12 33.91
CA LEU A 464 28.00 -9.56 32.90
C LEU A 464 28.14 -11.06 32.62
N VAL A 465 27.10 -11.84 32.89
CA VAL A 465 27.01 -13.27 32.58
C VAL A 465 25.91 -13.49 31.54
N ALA A 466 26.21 -14.23 30.48
CA ALA A 466 25.21 -14.74 29.55
C ALA A 466 24.86 -16.19 29.88
N LEU A 467 23.57 -16.43 30.10
CA LEU A 467 22.96 -17.75 30.18
C LEU A 467 22.55 -18.17 28.77
N ILE A 468 23.24 -19.15 28.22
CA ILE A 468 22.98 -19.74 26.91
C ILE A 468 22.22 -21.05 27.14
N ALA A 469 20.94 -21.08 26.79
CA ALA A 469 20.15 -22.30 26.77
C ALA A 469 20.03 -22.84 25.35
N LEU A 470 20.42 -24.10 25.17
CA LEU A 470 20.30 -24.83 23.90
C LEU A 470 19.11 -25.78 23.95
N ALA A 471 18.22 -25.70 22.98
CA ALA A 471 17.13 -26.65 22.84
C ALA A 471 17.49 -27.82 21.91
N ASP A 472 16.79 -28.94 22.08
CA ASP A 472 16.89 -30.07 21.15
C ASP A 472 16.29 -29.74 19.79
N ALA A 473 16.77 -30.45 18.76
CA ALA A 473 16.12 -30.43 17.46
C ALA A 473 14.69 -30.99 17.61
N ARG A 474 13.73 -30.38 16.90
CA ARG A 474 12.37 -30.94 16.86
C ARG A 474 12.35 -32.23 16.05
N THR A 475 11.53 -33.18 16.50
CA THR A 475 11.30 -34.46 15.80
C THR A 475 10.06 -34.41 14.90
N ASP A 476 9.28 -33.34 14.98
CA ASP A 476 8.07 -33.15 14.19
C ASP A 476 8.40 -33.08 12.69
N PRO A 477 7.51 -33.59 11.82
CA PRO A 477 7.71 -33.52 10.39
C PRO A 477 7.83 -32.07 9.94
N ALA A 478 8.96 -31.74 9.30
CA ALA A 478 9.19 -30.44 8.66
C ALA A 478 8.82 -30.51 7.17
N ALA A 479 8.45 -29.38 6.59
CA ALA A 479 8.27 -29.29 5.15
C ALA A 479 9.61 -29.60 4.44
N PRO A 480 9.58 -30.29 3.28
CA PRO A 480 10.78 -30.49 2.47
C PRO A 480 11.17 -29.14 1.86
N VAL A 481 12.09 -28.44 2.52
CA VAL A 481 12.71 -27.21 2.01
C VAL A 481 14.11 -27.52 1.48
N SER A 482 14.47 -26.99 0.32
CA SER A 482 15.78 -27.28 -0.29
C SER A 482 16.94 -26.66 0.46
N SER A 483 16.67 -25.65 1.29
CA SER A 483 17.60 -24.97 2.20
C SER A 483 17.72 -25.66 3.57
N LYS A 484 17.12 -26.85 3.77
CA LYS A 484 17.11 -27.51 5.08
C LYS A 484 18.52 -27.75 5.60
N ILE A 485 18.82 -27.12 6.73
CA ILE A 485 20.08 -27.32 7.42
C ILE A 485 20.00 -28.63 8.21
N ALA A 486 20.96 -29.53 8.02
CA ALA A 486 21.13 -30.69 8.89
C ALA A 486 21.64 -30.20 10.25
N GLU A 487 20.74 -30.03 11.21
CA GLU A 487 21.07 -29.47 12.50
C GLU A 487 21.95 -30.40 13.35
N THR A 488 22.86 -29.81 14.11
CA THR A 488 23.74 -30.52 15.03
C THR A 488 22.97 -30.93 16.29
N SER A 489 23.33 -32.09 16.85
CA SER A 489 22.80 -32.55 18.14
C SER A 489 23.30 -31.62 19.27
N VAL A 490 22.50 -31.46 20.34
CA VAL A 490 22.91 -30.62 21.48
C VAL A 490 24.22 -31.09 22.12
N PRO A 491 24.45 -32.40 22.37
CA PRO A 491 25.71 -32.88 22.95
C PRO A 491 26.96 -32.55 22.10
N ASP A 492 26.87 -32.75 20.78
CA ASP A 492 27.99 -32.45 19.88
C ASP A 492 28.26 -30.94 19.83
N PHE A 493 27.19 -30.14 19.84
CA PHE A 493 27.30 -28.69 19.85
C PHE A 493 27.95 -28.17 21.13
N ILE A 494 27.55 -28.69 22.30
CA ILE A 494 28.15 -28.33 23.60
C ILE A 494 29.65 -28.62 23.60
N THR A 495 30.06 -29.75 23.02
CA THR A 495 31.48 -30.13 22.94
C THR A 495 32.30 -29.09 22.17
N VAL A 496 31.77 -28.61 21.04
CA VAL A 496 32.43 -27.56 20.23
C VAL A 496 32.41 -26.20 20.93
N LEU A 497 31.28 -25.83 21.54
CA LEU A 497 31.15 -24.57 22.27
C LEU A 497 32.12 -24.51 23.46
N ASN A 498 32.22 -25.60 24.24
CA ASN A 498 33.16 -25.72 25.34
C ASN A 498 34.61 -25.63 24.86
N ALA A 499 34.97 -26.34 23.78
CA ALA A 499 36.32 -26.25 23.20
C ALA A 499 36.67 -24.82 22.75
N THR A 500 35.69 -24.10 22.17
CA THR A 500 35.87 -22.72 21.70
C THR A 500 36.16 -21.77 22.86
N ILE A 501 35.38 -21.86 23.95
CA ILE A 501 35.53 -20.98 25.12
C ILE A 501 36.72 -21.39 26.01
N ALA A 502 37.10 -22.68 26.00
CA ALA A 502 38.23 -23.17 26.76
C ALA A 502 39.58 -22.82 26.14
N GLY A 503 39.65 -22.69 24.81
CA GLY A 503 40.88 -22.41 24.06
C GLY A 503 41.38 -20.98 24.25
N ASP A 504 40.64 -20.00 23.70
CA ASP A 504 41.03 -18.59 23.68
C ASP A 504 39.87 -17.68 24.12
N ASN A 505 40.18 -16.40 24.35
CA ASN A 505 39.17 -15.38 24.58
C ASN A 505 38.28 -15.23 23.34
N TRP A 506 36.97 -15.43 23.51
CA TRP A 506 36.02 -15.36 22.40
C TRP A 506 35.42 -13.95 22.30
N THR A 507 35.72 -13.25 21.20
CA THR A 507 35.33 -11.83 21.03
C THR A 507 34.10 -11.71 20.15
N VAL A 508 33.06 -11.07 20.70
CA VAL A 508 31.79 -10.76 20.03
C VAL A 508 31.77 -9.27 19.68
N LYS A 509 31.63 -8.95 18.40
CA LYS A 509 31.54 -7.57 17.93
C LYS A 509 30.10 -7.09 17.93
N VAL A 510 29.82 -5.99 18.62
CA VAL A 510 28.48 -5.40 18.75
C VAL A 510 28.52 -3.97 18.24
N LEU A 511 27.55 -3.59 17.40
CA LEU A 511 27.36 -2.20 16.99
C LEU A 511 26.57 -1.47 18.07
N ASP A 512 27.09 -0.36 18.57
CA ASP A 512 26.37 0.51 19.50
C ASP A 512 25.31 1.36 18.80
N ALA A 513 24.51 2.10 19.59
CA ALA A 513 23.45 2.98 19.08
C ALA A 513 23.95 4.13 18.16
N LYS A 514 25.27 4.34 18.06
CA LYS A 514 25.94 5.32 17.22
C LYS A 514 26.67 4.68 16.03
N ASN A 515 26.40 3.40 15.74
CA ASN A 515 27.08 2.58 14.72
C ASN A 515 28.59 2.41 14.96
N VAL A 516 29.06 2.53 16.21
CA VAL A 516 30.46 2.24 16.56
C VAL A 516 30.56 0.78 16.99
N THR A 517 31.52 0.05 16.42
CA THR A 517 31.76 -1.35 16.80
C THR A 517 32.49 -1.42 18.14
N GLN A 518 31.88 -2.13 19.10
CA GLN A 518 32.45 -2.44 20.40
C GLN A 518 32.73 -3.94 20.51
N ASP A 519 33.87 -4.28 21.10
CA ASP A 519 34.26 -5.66 21.35
C ASP A 519 33.80 -6.08 22.75
N PHE A 520 33.08 -7.20 22.81
CA PHE A 520 32.67 -7.91 24.01
C PHE A 520 33.43 -9.21 24.11
N VAL A 521 34.31 -9.34 25.10
CA VAL A 521 35.19 -10.49 25.24
C VAL A 521 34.60 -11.47 26.25
N VAL A 522 34.28 -12.69 25.83
CA VAL A 522 33.96 -13.80 26.73
C VAL A 522 35.26 -14.32 27.33
N ARG A 523 35.31 -14.42 28.66
CA ARG A 523 36.49 -14.86 29.40
C ARG A 523 36.78 -16.32 29.08
N LYS A 524 38.04 -16.65 28.75
CA LYS A 524 38.45 -18.05 28.57
C LYS A 524 38.10 -18.91 29.80
N GLN A 525 37.76 -20.17 29.57
CA GLN A 525 37.40 -21.15 30.61
C GLN A 525 36.20 -20.74 31.49
N SER A 526 35.36 -19.80 31.04
CA SER A 526 34.17 -19.37 31.81
C SER A 526 32.92 -20.23 31.58
N PHE A 527 32.99 -21.27 30.75
CA PHE A 527 31.83 -22.08 30.37
C PHE A 527 31.46 -23.05 31.50
N THR A 528 30.30 -22.86 32.12
CA THR A 528 29.80 -23.71 33.21
C THR A 528 28.35 -24.11 32.99
N ALA A 529 27.91 -25.27 33.51
CA ALA A 529 26.51 -25.66 33.49
C ALA A 529 25.68 -24.82 34.47
N TYR A 530 24.42 -24.53 34.13
CA TYR A 530 23.51 -23.75 34.94
C TYR A 530 22.18 -24.50 35.18
N PRO A 531 21.68 -24.60 36.43
CA PRO A 531 22.33 -24.15 37.66
C PRO A 531 23.60 -24.97 37.93
N ASP A 532 24.55 -24.35 38.61
CA ASP A 532 25.83 -24.99 38.93
C ASP A 532 25.61 -26.21 39.83
N VAL A 533 25.75 -27.40 39.24
CA VAL A 533 25.57 -28.69 39.93
C VAL A 533 26.58 -28.90 41.06
N SER A 534 27.68 -28.13 41.07
CA SER A 534 28.68 -28.16 42.15
C SER A 534 28.29 -27.32 43.36
N ASN A 535 27.40 -26.34 43.17
CA ASN A 535 26.76 -25.61 44.25
C ASN A 535 25.36 -26.19 44.51
N LYS A 536 25.32 -27.28 45.27
CA LYS A 536 24.22 -27.44 46.23
C LYS A 536 24.29 -26.21 47.13
N ALA A 537 23.58 -25.16 46.76
CA ALA A 537 23.23 -24.12 47.69
C ALA A 537 22.37 -24.81 48.73
N ASP A 538 23.01 -25.35 49.77
CA ASP A 538 22.33 -25.66 51.01
C ASP A 538 21.52 -24.42 51.34
N PHE A 539 20.20 -24.59 51.42
CA PHE A 539 19.32 -23.53 51.83
C PHE A 539 19.83 -23.05 53.19
N VAL A 540 20.58 -21.95 53.21
CA VAL A 540 21.00 -21.31 54.44
C VAL A 540 19.76 -20.61 54.95
N GLY A 541 18.93 -21.35 55.68
CA GLY A 541 17.80 -20.80 56.39
C GLY A 541 18.24 -19.58 57.20
N PHE A 542 17.33 -18.62 57.38
CA PHE A 542 17.58 -17.43 58.19
C PHE A 542 18.32 -17.81 59.47
N SER A 543 19.55 -17.30 59.62
CA SER A 543 20.36 -17.58 60.81
C SER A 543 19.55 -17.24 62.07
N GLY A 544 19.76 -17.98 63.15
CA GLY A 544 19.12 -17.66 64.44
C GLY A 544 19.33 -16.20 64.87
N GLY A 545 20.41 -15.56 64.42
CA GLY A 545 20.67 -14.12 64.61
C GLY A 545 19.61 -13.23 63.95
N SER A 546 19.26 -13.48 62.69
CA SER A 546 18.22 -12.71 61.97
C SER A 546 16.83 -12.87 62.57
N MET A 547 16.47 -14.09 63.01
CA MET A 547 15.23 -14.35 63.76
C MET A 547 15.22 -13.63 65.11
N THR A 548 16.36 -13.56 65.81
CA THR A 548 16.49 -12.84 67.08
C THR A 548 16.32 -11.33 66.90
N VAL A 549 16.93 -10.73 65.86
CA VAL A 549 16.78 -9.30 65.56
C VAL A 549 15.34 -8.95 65.21
N LEU A 550 14.66 -9.80 64.43
CA LEU A 550 13.24 -9.63 64.12
C LEU A 550 12.37 -9.70 65.39
N ALA A 551 12.63 -10.67 66.27
CA ALA A 551 11.90 -10.82 67.53
C ALA A 551 12.08 -9.60 68.46
N ILE A 552 13.32 -9.11 68.60
CA ILE A 552 13.61 -7.89 69.38
C ILE A 552 12.92 -6.68 68.76
N SER A 553 12.95 -6.54 67.44
CA SER A 553 12.31 -5.43 66.73
C SER A 553 10.79 -5.44 66.93
N MET A 554 10.14 -6.61 66.82
CA MET A 554 8.71 -6.76 67.08
C MET A 554 8.35 -6.51 68.55
N PHE A 555 9.21 -6.92 69.49
CA PHE A 555 9.01 -6.64 70.91
C PHE A 555 9.07 -5.12 71.19
N LEU A 556 10.06 -4.42 70.64
CA LEU A 556 10.19 -2.96 70.79
C LEU A 556 9.01 -2.21 70.19
N ILE A 557 8.53 -2.62 69.01
CA ILE A 557 7.33 -2.05 68.39
C ILE A 557 6.09 -2.32 69.25
N GLY A 558 5.94 -3.53 69.78
CA GLY A 558 4.84 -3.88 70.70
C GLY A 558 4.83 -3.03 71.96
N VAL A 559 6.00 -2.79 72.56
CA VAL A 559 6.14 -1.90 73.73
C VAL A 559 5.80 -0.45 73.38
N ALA A 560 6.23 0.05 72.23
CA ALA A 560 5.91 1.40 71.78
C ALA A 560 4.38 1.59 71.57
N ILE A 561 3.72 0.63 70.91
CA ILE A 561 2.26 0.65 70.71
C ILE A 561 1.53 0.58 72.05
N GLY A 562 1.99 -0.27 72.97
CA GLY A 562 1.43 -0.38 74.33
C GLY A 562 1.55 0.93 75.12
N ALA A 563 2.71 1.57 75.08
CA ALA A 563 2.96 2.84 75.77
C ALA A 563 2.08 3.98 75.21
N VAL A 564 1.93 4.07 73.88
CA VAL A 564 1.01 5.02 73.24
C VAL A 564 -0.44 4.75 73.66
N GLY A 565 -0.86 3.47 73.67
CA GLY A 565 -2.20 3.08 74.11
C GLY A 565 -2.50 3.44 75.57
N VAL A 566 -1.54 3.26 76.48
CA VAL A 566 -1.67 3.66 77.90
C VAL A 566 -1.73 5.17 78.03
N CYS A 567 -0.84 5.91 77.36
CA CYS A 567 -0.81 7.37 77.39
C CYS A 567 -2.12 7.97 76.86
N TRP A 568 -2.68 7.38 75.79
CA TRP A 568 -3.96 7.80 75.23
C TRP A 568 -5.14 7.49 76.17
N ARG A 569 -5.10 6.36 76.88
CA ARG A 569 -6.12 6.00 77.89
C ARG A 569 -6.07 6.92 79.11
N THR A 570 -4.88 7.28 79.61
CA THR A 570 -4.73 8.19 80.75
C THR A 570 -5.09 9.63 80.39
N ASN A 571 -4.78 10.09 79.18
CA ASN A 571 -5.19 11.43 78.71
C ASN A 571 -6.68 11.54 78.34
N ARG A 572 -7.40 10.42 78.22
CA ARG A 572 -8.86 10.42 78.00
C ARG A 572 -9.64 11.00 79.19
N ALA A 573 -9.07 10.94 80.41
CA ALA A 573 -9.66 11.56 81.60
C ALA A 573 -9.60 13.10 81.57
N GLY A 574 -8.61 13.70 80.90
CA GLY A 574 -8.52 15.16 80.72
C GLY A 574 -9.44 15.72 79.64
N ILE A 575 -9.75 14.93 78.60
CA ILE A 575 -10.57 15.39 77.47
C ILE A 575 -12.09 15.33 77.78
N GLN A 576 -12.53 14.46 78.71
CA GLN A 576 -13.94 14.42 79.13
C GLN A 576 -14.37 15.62 80.01
N GLN A 577 -13.43 16.35 80.63
CA GLN A 577 -13.76 17.59 81.36
C GLN A 577 -13.89 18.82 80.45
N ILE A 578 -13.35 18.79 79.23
CA ILE A 578 -13.48 19.89 78.25
C ILE A 578 -14.79 19.75 77.45
N ALA A 579 -15.31 18.54 77.29
CA ALA A 579 -16.57 18.29 76.58
C ALA A 579 -17.85 18.61 77.37
N TYR A 580 -17.75 18.94 78.66
CA TYR A 580 -18.89 19.36 79.50
C TYR A 580 -19.05 20.89 79.60
N GLN A 581 -18.19 21.69 78.95
CA GLN A 581 -18.28 23.16 78.91
C GLN A 581 -18.74 23.74 77.55
N VAL A 582 -19.15 22.89 76.60
CA VAL A 582 -19.56 23.33 75.24
C VAL A 582 -21.02 22.94 74.91
N PHE A 583 -21.80 22.53 75.91
CA PHE A 583 -23.26 22.33 75.77
C PHE A 583 -24.05 22.95 76.94
N GLU A 584 -23.74 24.20 77.27
CA GLU A 584 -24.75 25.21 77.61
C GLU A 584 -24.97 26.12 76.40
#